data_AF-A0A966NU71-F1
#
_entry.id   AF-A0A966NU71-F1
#
_cell.length_a   1.000
_cell.length_b   1.000
_cell.length_c   1.000
_cell.angle_alpha   90.00
_cell.angle_beta   90.00
_cell.angle_gamma   90.00
#
_symmetry.space_group_name_H-M   'P 1'
#
loop_
_entity.id
_entity.type
_entity.pdbx_description
1 polymer ?
#
loop_
_entity_poly.entity_id
_entity_poly.type
_entity_poly.pdbx_seq_one_letter_code
_entity_poly.pdbx_strand_id
1 'polypeptide(L)' 'MRALWSLACERSRENVRSVISAGLGQRAVRTWPNGESPSLRWIIVHMIEEYARHNGHADYLRESVDGETGE' A
#
# COMPACT_ATOMS: atom_id res chain seq x y z
N MET A 1 -19.36 0.01 1.70
CA MET A 1 -18.01 0.25 1.15
C MET A 1 -17.08 1.01 2.10
N ARG A 2 -17.39 2.23 2.58
CA ARG A 2 -16.49 3.00 3.48
C ARG A 2 -16.09 2.28 4.79
N ALA A 3 -17.00 1.55 5.41
CA ALA A 3 -16.72 0.82 6.66
C ALA A 3 -15.69 -0.32 6.47
N LEU A 4 -15.80 -1.10 5.39
CA LEU A 4 -14.83 -2.16 5.06
C LEU A 4 -13.45 -1.60 4.77
N TRP A 5 -13.38 -0.49 4.03
CA TRP A 5 -12.13 0.23 3.78
C TRP A 5 -11.50 0.72 5.09
N SER A 6 -12.28 1.36 5.95
CA SER A 6 -11.79 1.87 7.25
C SER A 6 -11.24 0.75 8.13
N LEU A 7 -11.92 -0.40 8.16
CA LEU A 7 -11.46 -1.59 8.89
C LEU A 7 -10.14 -2.15 8.32
N ALA A 8 -10.00 -2.20 7.00
CA ALA A 8 -8.76 -2.64 6.36
C ALA A 8 -7.59 -1.68 6.68
N CYS A 9 -7.85 -0.37 6.68
CA CYS A 9 -6.87 0.63 7.08
C CYS A 9 -6.47 0.50 8.56
N GLU A 10 -7.42 0.23 9.46
CA GLU A 10 -7.12 0.04 10.88
C GLU A 10 -6.25 -1.19 11.11
N ARG A 11 -6.61 -2.33 10.50
CA ARG A 11 -5.79 -3.55 10.55
C ARG A 11 -4.37 -3.31 10.03
N SER A 12 -4.23 -2.57 8.93
CA SER A 12 -2.92 -2.20 8.39
C SER A 12 -2.12 -1.35 9.38
N ARG A 13 -2.75 -0.35 10.02
CA ARG A 13 -2.11 0.48 11.04
C ARG A 13 -1.68 -0.33 12.27
N GLU A 14 -2.52 -1.24 12.75
CA GLU A 14 -2.21 -2.13 13.87
C GLU A 14 -1.00 -3.02 13.55
N ASN A 15 -0.96 -3.59 12.35
CA ASN A 15 0.16 -4.42 11.89
C ASN A 15 1.47 -3.64 11.83
N VAL A 16 1.45 -2.40 11.32
CA VAL A 16 2.66 -1.56 11.29
C VAL A 16 3.07 -1.17 12.71
N ARG A 17 2.11 -0.77 13.57
CA ARG A 17 2.38 -0.36 14.94
C ARG A 17 3.01 -1.48 15.78
N SER A 18 2.63 -2.74 15.55
CA SER A 18 3.17 -3.88 16.31
C SER A 18 4.65 -4.18 15.98
N VAL A 19 5.14 -3.78 14.80
CA VAL A 19 6.50 -4.10 14.34
C VAL A 19 7.44 -2.89 14.26
N ILE A 20 6.91 -1.66 14.18
CA ILE A 20 7.73 -0.47 13.91
C ILE A 20 8.77 -0.18 15.00
N SER A 21 8.54 -0.64 16.23
CA SER A 21 9.49 -0.49 17.35
C SER A 21 10.82 -1.22 17.13
N ALA A 22 10.83 -2.29 16.33
CA ALA A 22 12.05 -2.99 15.93
C ALA A 22 12.82 -2.27 14.80
N GLY A 23 12.28 -1.14 14.31
CA GLY A 23 12.91 -0.28 13.33
C GLY A 23 12.58 -0.63 11.87
N LEU A 24 12.67 0.38 11.01
CA LEU A 24 12.33 0.27 9.58
C LEU A 24 13.24 -0.68 8.78
N GLY A 25 14.39 -1.05 9.34
CA GLY A 25 15.32 -2.02 8.75
C GLY A 25 14.93 -3.48 8.97
N GLN A 26 13.94 -3.77 9.82
CA GLN A 26 13.49 -5.13 10.10
C GLN A 26 13.06 -5.83 8.81
N ARG A 27 13.49 -7.08 8.67
CA ARG A 27 13.17 -7.94 7.51
C ARG A 27 11.85 -8.67 7.75
N ALA A 28 11.06 -8.78 6.68
CA ALA A 28 9.88 -9.63 6.68
C ALA A 28 10.26 -11.11 6.83
N VAL A 29 9.38 -11.90 7.44
CA VAL A 29 9.54 -13.37 7.51
C VAL A 29 9.43 -14.01 6.13
N ARG A 30 8.59 -13.43 5.25
CA ARG A 30 8.41 -13.90 3.88
C ARG A 30 9.59 -13.45 3.01
N THR A 31 10.23 -14.41 2.39
CA THR A 31 11.26 -14.19 1.36
C THR A 31 10.65 -14.11 -0.04
N TRP A 32 11.36 -13.45 -0.94
CA TRP A 32 11.14 -13.57 -2.38
C TRP A 32 11.76 -14.87 -2.91
N PRO A 33 11.50 -15.25 -4.18
CA PRO A 33 12.09 -16.44 -4.80
C PRO A 33 13.63 -16.43 -4.83
N ASN A 34 14.25 -15.25 -4.79
CA ASN A 34 15.71 -15.10 -4.73
C ASN A 34 16.30 -15.28 -3.32
N GLY A 35 15.46 -15.59 -2.32
CA GLY A 35 15.89 -15.79 -0.92
C GLY A 35 16.03 -14.51 -0.10
N GLU A 36 15.94 -13.33 -0.72
CA GLU A 36 15.99 -12.07 0.00
C GLU A 36 14.65 -11.75 0.66
N SER A 37 14.67 -10.93 1.71
CA SER A 37 13.46 -10.46 2.40
C SER A 37 13.36 -8.94 2.31
N PRO A 38 12.18 -8.38 1.97
CA PRO A 38 12.00 -6.94 2.00
C PRO A 38 12.14 -6.41 3.44
N SER A 39 12.61 -5.18 3.56
CA SER A 39 12.56 -4.47 4.84
C SER A 39 11.17 -3.88 5.06
N LEU A 40 10.83 -3.59 6.32
CA LEU A 40 9.61 -2.85 6.67
C LEU A 40 9.53 -1.52 5.91
N ARG A 41 10.66 -0.82 5.76
CA ARG A 41 10.74 0.38 4.90
C ARG A 41 10.29 0.10 3.48
N TRP A 42 10.84 -0.94 2.85
CA TRP A 42 10.50 -1.29 1.48
C TRP A 42 9.01 -1.56 1.33
N ILE A 43 8.44 -2.33 2.26
CA ILE A 43 7.01 -2.68 2.25
C ILE A 43 6.14 -1.41 2.33
N ILE A 44 6.42 -0.50 3.26
CA ILE A 44 5.62 0.72 3.44
C ILE A 44 5.67 1.59 2.19
N VAL A 45 6.86 1.83 1.63
CA VAL A 45 7.03 2.64 0.42
C VAL A 45 6.32 1.98 -0.76
N HIS A 46 6.48 0.67 -0.94
CA HIS A 46 5.82 -0.07 -2.00
C HIS A 46 4.29 -0.01 -1.90
N MET A 47 3.72 -0.09 -0.70
CA MET A 47 2.26 0.03 -0.52
C MET A 47 1.74 1.44 -0.85
N ILE A 48 2.52 2.50 -0.59
CA ILE A 48 2.16 3.87 -0.97
C ILE A 48 2.16 4.02 -2.49
N GLU A 49 3.21 3.54 -3.15
CA GLU A 49 3.32 3.54 -4.61
C GLU A 49 2.17 2.76 -5.26
N GLU A 50 1.87 1.57 -4.75
CA GLU A 50 0.80 0.73 -5.27
C GLU A 50 -0.58 1.37 -5.08
N TYR A 51 -0.80 2.09 -3.97
CA TYR A 51 -2.03 2.85 -3.77
C TYR A 51 -2.15 4.03 -4.74
N ALA A 52 -1.07 4.77 -4.97
CA ALA A 52 -1.04 5.88 -5.93
C ALA A 52 -1.30 5.41 -7.36
N ARG A 53 -0.67 4.29 -7.78
CA ARG A 53 -0.87 3.68 -9.10
C ARG A 53 -2.33 3.30 -9.34
N HIS A 54 -2.99 2.70 -8.35
CA HIS A 54 -4.41 2.35 -8.46
C HIS A 54 -5.33 3.56 -8.50
N ASN A 55 -5.02 4.61 -7.74
CA ASN A 55 -5.80 5.86 -7.81
C ASN A 55 -5.65 6.52 -9.19
N GLY A 56 -4.45 6.54 -9.77
CA GLY A 56 -4.24 7.03 -11.13
C GLY A 56 -5.01 6.20 -12.17
N HIS A 57 -5.04 4.87 -12.02
CA HIS A 57 -5.87 4.02 -12.89
C HIS A 57 -7.38 4.29 -12.71
N ALA A 58 -7.85 4.51 -11.48
CA ALA A 58 -9.24 4.86 -11.21
C ALA A 58 -9.60 6.24 -11.77
N ASP A 59 -8.65 7.18 -11.76
CA ASP A 59 -8.82 8.49 -12.37
C ASP A 59 -8.88 8.39 -13.90
N TYR A 60 -7.98 7.63 -14.54
CA TYR A 60 -8.09 7.35 -15.98
C TYR A 60 -9.41 6.67 -16.37
N LEU A 61 -9.92 5.75 -15.55
CA LEU A 61 -11.23 5.13 -15.79
C LEU A 61 -12.37 6.15 -15.63
N ARG A 62 -12.31 7.01 -14.61
CA ARG A 62 -13.26 8.11 -14.42
C ARG A 62 -13.25 9.06 -15.62
N GLU A 63 -12.08 9.52 -16.07
CA GLU A 63 -11.92 10.38 -17.24
C GLU A 63 -12.49 9.73 -18.51
N SER A 64 -12.26 8.42 -18.69
CA SER A 64 -12.79 7.69 -19.85
C SER A 64 -14.31 7.51 -19.84
N VAL A 65 -14.95 7.55 -18.65
CA VAL A 65 -16.39 7.40 -18.48
C VAL A 65 -17.10 8.75 -18.51
N ASP A 66 -16.52 9.77 -17.87
CA ASP A 66 -17.13 11.10 -17.70
C ASP A 66 -16.78 12.06 -18.85
N GLY A 67 -15.80 11.73 -19.69
CA GLY A 67 -15.40 12.52 -20.87
C GLY A 67 -14.64 13.81 -20.56
N GLU A 68 -14.42 14.13 -19.28
CA GLU A 68 -13.62 15.26 -18.82
C GLU A 68 -12.26 14.75 -18.32
N THR A 69 -11.18 15.20 -18.98
CA THR A 69 -9.81 15.10 -18.47
C THR A 69 -9.63 16.03 -17.28
N GLY A 70 -9.02 15.56 -16.19
CA GLY A 70 -8.49 16.46 -15.17
C GLY A 70 -7.42 17.38 -15.79
N GLU A 71 -7.38 18.64 -15.35
CA GLU A 71 -6.51 19.73 -15.87
C GLU A 71 -5.16 19.31 -16.46
#